data_AF-A0A6V8H7V9-F1
#
_entry.id   AF-A0A6V8H7V9-F1
#
_cell.length_a   1.000
_cell.length_b   1.000
_cell.length_c   1.000
_cell.angle_alpha   90.00
_cell.angle_beta   90.00
_cell.angle_gamma   90.00
#
_symmetry.space_group_name_H-M   'P 1'
#
loop_
_entity.id
_entity.type
_entity.pdbx_description
1 polymer ?
#
loop_
_entity_poly.entity_id
_entity_poly.type
_entity_poly.pdbx_seq_one_letter_code
_entity_poly.pdbx_strand_id
1 'polypeptide(L)'
;MPVPFPPAGYSEDVWRRVRLLFNGQFVVDANVPKLVWERPYTPVYYFQSSTVRPEYLTNKQPGDEADIYDLTVNGKTSPSAVRLVKTGDLKDYIKIEYNKVDAWFEEDERIFSHPKDPYKRIIVLQSSKKVQIEIDGVEVASTSRPKLLYETGLPGNASYYVIKLPNGDRKHGLAWWYKTAKIESAGIEGHIAFYDEKVDVRVDGVLNERPTTLWSSAESREFLQREYSWFLPIYDSYRHPVQRVDSLKYFIMRHYGGIYVDMDNGCLESLEPLRYYPAFTTDGGEGPLFINILGAAPHHPFYEYMTNNIWAYNLFYYPLPYLTVSYNSGRWFFTSMWEKYHDSVNRRNWNLVHSAGEGADQIHTSDAYNKDQLYRVAMESRRGAEPWVFWNEGAGLTWEQWDFSIFHWIGENAAKVIRITVAVTVGLSLLTSLLVWRCCCRGRKVKSNATGGFKSVAALLTPVLSPVLTPAKEKREFFIKKGHDMV
;
A
#
# COMPACT_ATOMS: atom_id res chain seq x y z
N MET A 1 -5.60 -2.98 5.55
CA MET A 1 -5.01 -3.28 6.85
C MET A 1 -5.95 -2.75 7.91
N PRO A 2 -6.22 -3.56 8.93
CA PRO A 2 -7.13 -3.19 9.99
C PRO A 2 -6.67 -1.97 10.77
N VAL A 3 -7.64 -1.27 11.37
CA VAL A 3 -7.39 -0.04 12.13
C VAL A 3 -6.64 -0.42 13.41
N PRO A 4 -5.38 -0.01 13.62
CA PRO A 4 -4.61 -0.44 14.79
C PRO A 4 -5.19 0.07 16.11
N PHE A 5 -6.07 1.05 16.07
CA PHE A 5 -6.88 1.51 17.20
C PHE A 5 -8.33 1.65 16.75
N PRO A 6 -9.10 0.55 16.71
CA PRO A 6 -10.47 0.60 16.24
C PRO A 6 -11.31 1.59 17.05
N PRO A 7 -12.00 2.54 16.39
CA PRO A 7 -12.89 3.46 17.09
C PRO A 7 -14.12 2.73 17.63
N ALA A 8 -14.83 3.36 18.57
CA ALA A 8 -16.11 2.85 19.01
C ALA A 8 -17.09 2.77 17.81
N GLY A 9 -17.79 1.66 17.67
CA GLY A 9 -18.67 1.35 16.54
C GLY A 9 -17.99 0.54 15.43
N TYR A 10 -16.66 0.37 15.44
CA TYR A 10 -15.98 -0.49 14.48
C TYR A 10 -16.36 -1.96 14.68
N SER A 11 -16.53 -2.69 13.58
CA SER A 11 -16.70 -4.13 13.61
C SER A 11 -16.03 -4.81 12.43
N GLU A 12 -15.61 -6.05 12.62
CA GLU A 12 -14.97 -6.86 11.59
C GLU A 12 -15.30 -8.35 11.76
N ASP A 13 -15.28 -9.09 10.66
CA ASP A 13 -15.37 -10.54 10.72
C ASP A 13 -14.02 -11.12 11.08
N VAL A 14 -14.02 -12.12 11.97
CA VAL A 14 -12.79 -12.74 12.43
C VAL A 14 -12.80 -14.23 12.10
N TRP A 15 -11.76 -14.65 11.39
CA TRP A 15 -11.57 -16.04 10.94
C TRP A 15 -11.00 -16.92 12.06
N ARG A 16 -11.69 -16.98 13.20
CA ARG A 16 -11.36 -17.84 14.34
C ARG A 16 -12.61 -18.50 14.90
N ARG A 17 -12.53 -19.78 15.26
CA ARG A 17 -13.66 -20.48 15.87
C ARG A 17 -13.87 -19.98 17.29
N VAL A 18 -15.10 -19.60 17.64
CA VAL A 18 -15.46 -19.19 19.01
C VAL A 18 -16.61 -20.05 19.50
N ARG A 19 -16.44 -20.59 20.71
CA ARG A 19 -17.41 -21.50 21.35
C ARG A 19 -17.76 -21.04 22.74
N LEU A 20 -19.04 -21.13 23.09
CA LEU A 20 -19.55 -20.77 24.41
C LEU A 20 -20.18 -22.00 25.07
N LEU A 21 -19.69 -22.36 26.24
CA LEU A 21 -20.17 -23.49 27.03
C LEU A 21 -21.18 -23.00 28.06
N PHE A 22 -22.36 -23.61 28.10
CA PHE A 22 -23.35 -23.41 29.14
C PHE A 22 -24.05 -24.72 29.49
N ASN A 23 -24.05 -25.07 30.78
CA ASN A 23 -24.62 -26.28 31.34
C ASN A 23 -24.19 -27.57 30.61
N GLY A 24 -22.90 -27.69 30.31
CA GLY A 24 -22.32 -28.85 29.64
C GLY A 24 -22.53 -28.91 28.12
N GLN A 25 -23.14 -27.90 27.52
CA GLN A 25 -23.38 -27.84 26.07
C GLN A 25 -22.79 -26.58 25.44
N PHE A 26 -22.21 -26.71 24.24
CA PHE A 26 -21.82 -25.55 23.46
C PHE A 26 -23.06 -24.92 22.82
N VAL A 27 -23.47 -23.78 23.36
CA VAL A 27 -24.65 -23.03 22.88
C VAL A 27 -24.35 -22.21 21.64
N VAL A 28 -23.09 -21.89 21.42
CA VAL A 28 -22.54 -21.24 20.23
C VAL A 28 -21.33 -22.02 19.78
N ASP A 29 -21.22 -22.23 18.47
CA ASP A 29 -20.04 -22.75 17.78
C ASP A 29 -19.92 -22.08 16.41
N ALA A 30 -19.20 -20.96 16.37
CA ALA A 30 -19.13 -20.09 15.20
C ALA A 30 -17.69 -20.04 14.64
N ASN A 31 -17.52 -20.27 13.34
CA ASN A 31 -16.21 -20.21 12.68
C ASN A 31 -15.81 -18.80 12.24
N VAL A 32 -16.79 -17.91 12.03
CA VAL A 32 -16.59 -16.53 11.58
C VAL A 32 -17.48 -15.60 12.43
N PRO A 33 -17.20 -15.44 13.74
CA PRO A 33 -17.89 -14.45 14.55
C PRO A 33 -17.49 -13.03 14.13
N LYS A 34 -18.31 -12.06 14.51
CA LYS A 34 -18.02 -10.64 14.33
C LYS A 34 -17.44 -10.07 15.61
N LEU A 35 -16.31 -9.37 15.52
CA LEU A 35 -15.66 -8.68 16.62
C LEU A 35 -16.07 -7.20 16.57
N VAL A 36 -16.58 -6.65 17.67
CA VAL A 36 -17.18 -5.31 17.72
C VAL A 36 -16.57 -4.50 18.85
N TRP A 37 -16.13 -3.28 18.56
CA TRP A 37 -15.66 -2.32 19.58
C TRP A 37 -16.80 -1.40 19.99
N GLU A 38 -17.62 -1.81 20.97
CA GLU A 38 -18.66 -0.94 21.55
C GLU A 38 -18.06 0.27 22.28
N ARG A 39 -16.82 0.13 22.76
CA ARG A 39 -16.01 1.17 23.41
C ARG A 39 -14.56 1.02 22.95
N PRO A 40 -13.71 2.07 23.09
CA PRO A 40 -12.30 1.97 22.73
C PRO A 40 -11.58 0.82 23.44
N TYR A 41 -10.60 0.21 22.77
CA TYR A 41 -9.64 -0.79 23.26
C TYR A 41 -10.16 -2.20 23.59
N THR A 42 -11.44 -2.35 23.92
CA THR A 42 -11.99 -3.64 24.37
C THR A 42 -13.08 -4.13 23.43
N PRO A 43 -12.78 -5.11 22.56
CA PRO A 43 -13.79 -5.70 21.70
C PRO A 43 -14.68 -6.71 22.42
N VAL A 44 -15.83 -7.01 21.81
CA VAL A 44 -16.76 -8.07 22.21
C VAL A 44 -17.19 -8.88 20.98
N TYR A 45 -17.58 -10.14 21.17
CA TYR A 45 -18.09 -10.97 20.09
C TYR A 45 -19.60 -10.79 19.88
N TYR A 46 -19.97 -10.71 18.61
CA TYR A 46 -21.32 -10.87 18.11
C TYR A 46 -21.36 -12.10 17.20
N PHE A 47 -22.48 -12.81 17.23
CA PHE A 47 -22.70 -14.02 16.45
C PHE A 47 -23.97 -13.88 15.62
N GLN A 48 -24.02 -14.48 14.44
CA GLN A 48 -25.31 -14.58 13.73
C GLN A 48 -26.32 -15.32 14.63
N SER A 49 -27.55 -14.84 14.70
CA SER A 49 -28.61 -15.45 15.52
C SER A 49 -28.81 -16.94 15.23
N SER A 50 -28.59 -17.37 13.99
CA SER A 50 -28.62 -18.77 13.54
C SER A 50 -27.61 -19.69 14.24
N THR A 51 -26.56 -19.14 14.87
CA THR A 51 -25.54 -19.93 15.58
C THR A 51 -26.03 -20.46 16.93
N VAL A 52 -27.10 -19.88 17.48
CA VAL A 52 -27.75 -20.36 18.70
C VAL A 52 -29.06 -21.01 18.31
N ARG A 53 -29.30 -22.19 18.87
CA ARG A 53 -30.53 -22.91 18.60
C ARG A 53 -31.73 -22.18 19.23
N PRO A 54 -32.84 -21.97 18.51
CA PRO A 54 -33.99 -21.23 19.04
C PRO A 54 -34.55 -21.78 20.35
N GLU A 55 -34.46 -23.10 20.59
CA GLU A 55 -34.91 -23.73 21.83
C GLU A 55 -34.15 -23.28 23.08
N TYR A 56 -32.95 -22.72 22.94
CA TYR A 56 -32.20 -22.17 24.07
C TYR A 56 -32.60 -20.75 24.44
N LEU A 57 -33.35 -20.07 23.56
CA LEU A 57 -33.79 -18.70 23.75
C LEU A 57 -35.19 -18.69 24.36
N THR A 58 -35.28 -18.28 25.62
CA THR A 58 -36.52 -18.31 26.41
C THR A 58 -36.85 -16.93 26.97
N ASN A 59 -38.09 -16.75 27.45
CA ASN A 59 -38.53 -15.52 28.13
C ASN A 59 -38.17 -14.23 27.35
N LYS A 60 -38.68 -14.13 26.13
CA LYS A 60 -38.44 -12.98 25.25
C LYS A 60 -38.96 -11.69 25.90
N GLN A 61 -38.06 -10.73 26.08
CA GLN A 61 -38.34 -9.36 26.49
C GLN A 61 -38.13 -8.44 25.27
N PRO A 62 -39.21 -8.02 24.59
CA PRO A 62 -39.08 -7.18 23.42
C PRO A 62 -38.59 -5.79 23.79
N GLY A 63 -37.68 -5.24 22.99
CA GLY A 63 -37.23 -3.86 23.08
C GLY A 63 -37.13 -3.23 21.70
N ASP A 64 -37.08 -1.91 21.59
CA ASP A 64 -37.13 -1.22 20.29
C ASP A 64 -35.92 -1.56 19.40
N GLU A 65 -34.71 -1.46 19.95
CA GLU A 65 -33.45 -1.73 19.22
C GLU A 65 -33.01 -3.19 19.28
N ALA A 66 -33.39 -3.91 20.34
CA ALA A 66 -32.99 -5.29 20.55
C ALA A 66 -33.98 -6.03 21.44
N ASP A 67 -34.15 -7.31 21.17
CA ASP A 67 -34.88 -8.23 22.05
C ASP A 67 -33.90 -8.87 23.03
N ILE A 68 -34.29 -9.02 24.29
CA ILE A 68 -33.51 -9.71 25.31
C ILE A 68 -34.13 -11.09 25.59
N TYR A 69 -33.29 -12.11 25.71
CA TYR A 69 -33.71 -13.48 26.03
C TYR A 69 -32.93 -14.03 27.22
N ASP A 70 -33.58 -14.94 27.94
CA ASP A 70 -32.93 -15.83 28.87
C ASP A 70 -32.32 -17.01 28.11
N LEU A 71 -31.11 -17.44 28.49
CA LEU A 71 -30.46 -18.62 27.93
C LEU A 71 -30.79 -19.84 28.80
N THR A 72 -31.57 -20.79 28.26
CA THR A 72 -31.97 -22.00 28.99
C THR A 72 -31.46 -23.26 28.30
N VAL A 73 -30.70 -24.08 29.03
CA VAL A 73 -30.14 -25.34 28.54
C VAL A 73 -30.24 -26.39 29.64
N ASN A 74 -30.79 -27.57 29.33
CA ASN A 74 -30.91 -28.70 30.26
C ASN A 74 -31.46 -28.30 31.64
N GLY A 75 -32.48 -27.42 31.67
CA GLY A 75 -33.14 -26.95 32.90
C GLY A 75 -32.42 -25.86 33.69
N LYS A 76 -31.19 -25.45 33.30
CA LYS A 76 -30.50 -24.28 33.88
C LYS A 76 -30.82 -23.06 33.03
N THR A 77 -31.22 -21.97 33.67
CA THR A 77 -31.53 -20.70 33.01
C THR A 77 -30.56 -19.61 33.45
N SER A 78 -30.07 -18.83 32.49
CA SER A 78 -29.29 -17.61 32.68
C SER A 78 -30.14 -16.42 32.27
N PRO A 79 -30.69 -15.65 33.22
CA PRO A 79 -31.61 -14.56 32.91
C PRO A 79 -30.94 -13.41 32.17
N SER A 80 -31.63 -12.86 31.17
CA SER A 80 -31.21 -11.73 30.34
C SER A 80 -29.79 -11.89 29.78
N ALA A 81 -29.48 -13.09 29.31
CA ALA A 81 -28.14 -13.48 28.88
C ALA A 81 -27.85 -13.12 27.42
N VAL A 82 -28.88 -13.07 26.58
CA VAL A 82 -28.76 -12.90 25.12
C VAL A 82 -29.46 -11.64 24.67
N ARG A 83 -28.76 -10.79 23.92
CA ARG A 83 -29.30 -9.59 23.26
C ARG A 83 -29.31 -9.83 21.75
N LEU A 84 -30.49 -9.89 21.14
CA LEU A 84 -30.69 -9.98 19.69
C LEU A 84 -30.93 -8.58 19.11
N VAL A 85 -30.02 -8.11 18.26
CA VAL A 85 -30.10 -6.78 17.65
C VAL A 85 -31.06 -6.80 16.46
N LYS A 86 -31.96 -5.80 16.37
CA LYS A 86 -32.99 -5.72 15.33
C LYS A 86 -32.73 -4.65 14.27
N THR A 87 -31.80 -3.73 14.53
CA THR A 87 -31.56 -2.54 13.71
C THR A 87 -30.05 -2.32 13.46
N GLY A 88 -29.73 -1.54 12.43
CA GLY A 88 -28.34 -1.22 12.07
C GLY A 88 -27.54 -2.38 11.48
N ASP A 89 -26.22 -2.22 11.41
CA ASP A 89 -25.30 -3.16 10.74
C ASP A 89 -25.17 -4.51 11.46
N LEU A 90 -25.59 -4.57 12.73
CA LEU A 90 -25.63 -5.77 13.55
C LEU A 90 -27.02 -6.42 13.58
N LYS A 91 -27.95 -6.01 12.72
CA LYS A 91 -29.26 -6.66 12.62
C LYS A 91 -29.09 -8.18 12.43
N ASP A 92 -29.90 -8.93 13.17
CA ASP A 92 -29.90 -10.41 13.20
C ASP A 92 -28.65 -11.04 13.85
N TYR A 93 -27.78 -10.23 14.46
CA TYR A 93 -26.72 -10.71 15.35
C TYR A 93 -27.18 -10.73 16.81
N ILE A 94 -26.62 -11.66 17.56
CA ILE A 94 -26.75 -11.77 19.00
C ILE A 94 -25.43 -11.44 19.70
N LYS A 95 -25.54 -10.85 20.88
CA LYS A 95 -24.48 -10.76 21.87
C LYS A 95 -24.89 -11.57 23.09
N ILE A 96 -23.96 -12.38 23.60
CA ILE A 96 -24.13 -13.09 24.86
C ILE A 96 -23.21 -12.44 25.89
N GLU A 97 -23.77 -12.06 27.03
CA GLU A 97 -23.00 -11.42 28.09
C GLU A 97 -21.94 -12.39 28.64
N TYR A 98 -20.71 -11.91 28.78
CA TYR A 98 -19.56 -12.77 29.04
C TYR A 98 -19.73 -13.62 30.31
N ASN A 99 -20.23 -13.01 31.39
CA ASN A 99 -20.44 -13.64 32.70
C ASN A 99 -21.74 -14.44 32.82
N LYS A 100 -22.51 -14.57 31.73
CA LYS A 100 -23.79 -15.29 31.71
C LYS A 100 -23.69 -16.72 31.18
N VAL A 101 -22.49 -17.16 30.80
CA VAL A 101 -22.18 -18.53 30.39
C VAL A 101 -21.02 -19.10 31.22
N ASP A 102 -20.80 -20.41 31.19
CA ASP A 102 -19.85 -21.07 32.08
C ASP A 102 -18.40 -20.92 31.59
N ALA A 103 -18.18 -20.93 30.27
CA ALA A 103 -16.87 -20.70 29.67
C ALA A 103 -16.93 -20.21 28.22
N TRP A 104 -15.90 -19.48 27.82
CA TRP A 104 -15.66 -19.04 26.45
C TRP A 104 -14.37 -19.67 25.94
N PHE A 105 -14.35 -20.02 24.66
CA PHE A 105 -13.19 -20.58 23.98
C PHE A 105 -12.94 -19.87 22.66
N GLU A 106 -11.67 -19.51 22.42
CA GLU A 106 -11.16 -19.19 21.08
C GLU A 106 -10.36 -20.40 20.59
N GLU A 107 -10.79 -20.98 19.48
CA GLU A 107 -10.41 -22.33 19.08
C GLU A 107 -10.58 -23.29 20.27
N ASP A 108 -9.53 -23.98 20.73
CA ASP A 108 -9.55 -24.86 21.90
C ASP A 108 -9.07 -24.19 23.20
N GLU A 109 -8.67 -22.92 23.15
CA GLU A 109 -8.14 -22.22 24.31
C GLU A 109 -9.25 -21.47 25.04
N ARG A 110 -9.35 -21.69 26.36
CA ARG A 110 -10.28 -20.94 27.19
C ARG A 110 -9.82 -19.49 27.29
N ILE A 111 -10.73 -18.56 27.03
CA ILE A 111 -10.49 -17.13 27.29
C ILE A 111 -11.10 -16.71 28.62
N PHE A 112 -10.58 -15.61 29.16
CA PHE A 112 -11.00 -15.02 30.43
C PHE A 112 -11.33 -13.53 30.24
N SER A 113 -12.44 -13.09 30.83
CA SER A 113 -12.98 -11.73 30.81
C SER A 113 -13.54 -11.22 29.48
N HIS A 114 -12.74 -11.12 28.42
CA HIS A 114 -13.20 -10.58 27.14
C HIS A 114 -12.26 -11.00 25.99
N PRO A 115 -12.69 -10.89 24.73
CA PRO A 115 -11.83 -11.12 23.57
C PRO A 115 -10.60 -10.24 23.58
N LYS A 116 -9.46 -10.76 23.13
CA LYS A 116 -8.22 -9.98 23.00
C LYS A 116 -8.26 -9.17 21.71
N ASP A 117 -7.88 -7.90 21.80
CA ASP A 117 -7.67 -7.03 20.64
C ASP A 117 -6.51 -7.61 19.77
N PRO A 118 -6.78 -8.06 18.54
CA PRO A 118 -5.76 -8.65 17.67
C PRO A 118 -4.70 -7.64 17.22
N TYR A 119 -4.97 -6.33 17.30
CA TYR A 119 -4.05 -5.27 16.88
C TYR A 119 -3.10 -4.82 17.98
N LYS A 120 -3.18 -5.46 19.14
CA LYS A 120 -2.34 -5.14 20.30
C LYS A 120 -1.41 -6.28 20.70
N ARG A 121 -1.59 -7.48 20.14
CA ARG A 121 -0.91 -8.70 20.61
C ARG A 121 -0.77 -9.73 19.50
N ILE A 122 0.32 -10.49 19.57
CA ILE A 122 0.36 -11.81 18.93
C ILE A 122 -0.53 -12.76 19.71
N ILE A 123 -1.32 -13.55 19.00
CA ILE A 123 -2.13 -14.62 19.59
C ILE A 123 -1.72 -15.95 18.96
N VAL A 124 -1.39 -16.93 19.80
CA VAL A 124 -1.16 -18.31 19.39
C VAL A 124 -2.22 -19.18 20.05
N LEU A 125 -3.10 -19.77 19.24
CA LEU A 125 -4.20 -20.61 19.72
C LEU A 125 -3.99 -22.07 19.34
N GLN A 126 -4.22 -22.98 20.29
CA GLN A 126 -4.40 -24.39 19.95
C GLN A 126 -5.74 -24.58 19.25
N SER A 127 -5.76 -25.34 18.16
CA SER A 127 -6.99 -25.77 17.49
C SER A 127 -7.03 -27.28 17.32
N SER A 128 -8.26 -27.80 17.21
CA SER A 128 -8.61 -29.20 16.95
C SER A 128 -9.07 -29.41 15.50
N LYS A 129 -9.07 -28.34 14.70
CA LYS A 129 -9.32 -28.41 13.26
C LYS A 129 -8.31 -29.33 12.58
N LYS A 130 -8.76 -30.08 11.59
CA LYS A 130 -7.89 -30.89 10.74
C LYS A 130 -7.33 -30.02 9.63
N VAL A 131 -6.01 -29.87 9.56
CA VAL A 131 -5.31 -29.16 8.49
C VAL A 131 -4.53 -30.16 7.66
N GLN A 132 -4.73 -30.14 6.34
CA GLN A 132 -4.01 -30.95 5.37
C GLN A 132 -3.38 -30.05 4.32
N ILE A 133 -2.15 -30.35 3.95
CA ILE A 133 -1.36 -29.60 2.99
C ILE A 133 -1.01 -30.52 1.83
N GLU A 134 -1.41 -30.13 0.64
CA GLU A 134 -1.16 -30.83 -0.62
C GLU A 134 -0.28 -29.96 -1.54
N ILE A 135 0.71 -30.60 -2.19
CA ILE A 135 1.56 -29.98 -3.22
C ILE A 135 1.57 -30.91 -4.42
N ASP A 136 1.19 -30.39 -5.60
CA ASP A 136 1.10 -31.15 -6.85
C ASP A 136 0.29 -32.46 -6.68
N GLY A 137 -0.79 -32.41 -5.88
CA GLY A 137 -1.66 -33.57 -5.57
C GLY A 137 -1.09 -34.55 -4.54
N VAL A 138 0.07 -34.28 -3.94
CA VAL A 138 0.69 -35.11 -2.89
C VAL A 138 0.46 -34.47 -1.53
N GLU A 139 -0.12 -35.22 -0.58
CA GLU A 139 -0.20 -34.78 0.82
C GLU A 139 1.22 -34.75 1.44
N VAL A 140 1.66 -33.57 1.86
CA VAL A 140 3.00 -33.35 2.44
C VAL A 140 2.96 -33.08 3.95
N ALA A 141 1.82 -32.67 4.48
CA ALA A 141 1.61 -32.49 5.91
C ALA A 141 0.13 -32.66 6.27
N SER A 142 -0.13 -33.24 7.45
CA SER A 142 -1.49 -33.42 7.98
C SER A 142 -1.44 -33.37 9.51
N THR A 143 -2.33 -32.60 10.12
CA THR A 143 -2.42 -32.48 11.58
C THR A 143 -3.85 -32.22 12.02
N SER A 144 -4.23 -32.76 13.18
CA SER A 144 -5.48 -32.43 13.87
C SER A 144 -5.24 -31.57 15.12
N ARG A 145 -4.02 -31.02 15.26
CA ARG A 145 -3.60 -30.21 16.41
C ARG A 145 -2.77 -28.98 15.98
N PRO A 146 -3.19 -28.19 14.99
CA PRO A 146 -2.42 -27.02 14.56
C PRO A 146 -2.36 -25.93 15.65
N LYS A 147 -1.32 -25.10 15.58
CA LYS A 147 -1.23 -23.81 16.27
C LYS A 147 -1.59 -22.71 15.29
N LEU A 148 -2.63 -21.94 15.58
CA LEU A 148 -3.03 -20.79 14.76
C LEU A 148 -2.33 -19.54 15.29
N LEU A 149 -1.50 -18.92 14.45
CA LEU A 149 -0.80 -17.68 14.74
C LEU A 149 -1.58 -16.50 14.15
N TYR A 150 -1.96 -15.55 14.99
CA TYR A 150 -2.46 -14.25 14.59
C TYR A 150 -1.42 -13.21 14.98
N GLU A 151 -0.67 -12.72 14.00
CA GLU A 151 0.45 -11.80 14.17
C GLU A 151 0.25 -10.59 13.25
N THR A 152 0.41 -9.38 13.77
CA THR A 152 0.36 -8.13 12.99
C THR A 152 1.65 -7.34 13.15
N GLY A 153 2.31 -7.02 12.03
CA GLY A 153 3.34 -5.97 11.97
C GLY A 153 4.69 -6.28 12.61
N LEU A 154 5.02 -7.54 12.89
CA LEU A 154 6.32 -7.91 13.43
C LEU A 154 7.27 -8.41 12.33
N PRO A 155 8.45 -7.77 12.16
CA PRO A 155 9.49 -8.32 11.31
C PRO A 155 10.08 -9.56 11.99
N GLY A 156 9.67 -10.73 11.51
CA GLY A 156 10.24 -12.02 11.85
C GLY A 156 11.30 -12.45 10.84
N ASN A 157 12.43 -12.99 11.30
CA ASN A 157 13.40 -13.64 10.42
C ASN A 157 12.94 -15.07 10.14
N ALA A 158 12.10 -15.24 9.11
CA ALA A 158 11.67 -16.56 8.65
C ALA A 158 12.83 -17.32 7.98
N SER A 159 12.91 -18.61 8.25
CA SER A 159 13.77 -19.56 7.55
C SER A 159 12.89 -20.50 6.71
N TYR A 160 13.44 -21.07 5.62
CA TYR A 160 12.66 -21.84 4.65
C TYR A 160 13.16 -23.27 4.52
N TYR A 161 12.23 -24.21 4.34
CA TYR A 161 12.54 -25.60 4.02
C TYR A 161 12.61 -25.83 2.51
N VAL A 162 13.33 -26.90 2.14
CA VAL A 162 13.26 -27.50 0.80
C VAL A 162 12.42 -28.77 0.92
N ILE A 163 11.27 -28.80 0.26
CA ILE A 163 10.35 -29.93 0.25
C ILE A 163 10.78 -30.87 -0.86
N LYS A 164 11.05 -32.13 -0.52
CA LYS A 164 11.34 -33.19 -1.49
C LYS A 164 10.07 -34.02 -1.70
N LEU A 165 9.54 -33.99 -2.91
CA LEU A 165 8.36 -34.77 -3.29
C LEU A 165 8.74 -36.22 -3.63
N PRO A 166 7.78 -37.17 -3.56
CA PRO A 166 8.04 -38.58 -3.87
C PRO A 166 8.55 -38.84 -5.29
N ASN A 167 8.18 -38.00 -6.24
CA ASN A 167 8.65 -38.05 -7.63
C ASN A 167 10.12 -37.60 -7.80
N GLY A 168 10.77 -37.12 -6.74
CA GLY A 168 12.15 -36.63 -6.74
C GLY A 168 12.28 -35.11 -6.84
N ASP A 169 11.20 -34.40 -7.14
CA ASP A 169 11.20 -32.94 -7.27
C ASP A 169 11.53 -32.26 -5.95
N ARG A 170 12.20 -31.11 -6.06
CA ARG A 170 12.54 -30.26 -4.92
C ARG A 170 11.85 -28.92 -5.08
N LYS A 171 11.03 -28.56 -4.11
CA LYS A 171 10.32 -27.28 -4.06
C LYS A 171 10.92 -26.42 -2.94
N HIS A 172 11.19 -25.17 -3.26
CA HIS A 172 11.78 -24.20 -2.34
C HIS A 172 10.74 -23.13 -2.00
N GLY A 173 10.80 -22.57 -0.79
CA GLY A 173 10.00 -21.38 -0.45
C GLY A 173 8.50 -21.65 -0.23
N LEU A 174 8.08 -22.91 -0.07
CA LEU A 174 6.68 -23.28 0.20
C LEU A 174 6.38 -23.40 1.69
N ALA A 175 7.39 -23.77 2.49
CA ALA A 175 7.27 -23.96 3.93
C ALA A 175 8.34 -23.15 4.65
N TRP A 176 7.93 -22.51 5.75
CA TRP A 176 8.77 -21.64 6.56
C TRP A 176 8.61 -21.93 8.05
N TRP A 177 9.56 -21.45 8.84
CA TRP A 177 9.55 -21.55 10.30
C TRP A 177 10.40 -20.44 10.91
N TYR A 178 10.15 -20.12 12.19
CA TYR A 178 11.04 -19.24 12.95
C TYR A 178 12.17 -20.06 13.58
N LYS A 179 13.39 -19.89 13.06
CA LYS A 179 14.60 -20.50 13.64
C LYS A 179 14.84 -20.03 15.08
N THR A 180 14.46 -18.79 15.38
CA THR A 180 14.52 -18.21 16.72
C THR A 180 13.24 -17.42 16.92
N ALA A 181 12.23 -18.07 17.48
CA ALA A 181 10.97 -17.41 17.81
C ALA A 181 11.23 -16.34 18.88
N LYS A 182 10.63 -15.16 18.71
CA LYS A 182 10.65 -14.14 19.76
C LYS A 182 9.75 -14.59 20.90
N ILE A 183 9.89 -14.00 22.08
CA ILE A 183 9.11 -14.42 23.26
C ILE A 183 7.59 -14.31 23.02
N GLU A 184 7.18 -13.32 22.22
CA GLU A 184 5.79 -13.09 21.83
C GLU A 184 5.23 -14.20 20.92
N SER A 185 6.09 -14.88 20.16
CA SER A 185 5.74 -16.01 19.27
C SER A 185 6.33 -17.35 19.73
N ALA A 186 6.80 -17.44 20.97
CA ALA A 186 7.42 -18.66 21.52
C ALA A 186 6.50 -19.89 21.45
N GLY A 187 5.18 -19.68 21.48
CA GLY A 187 4.18 -20.75 21.38
C GLY A 187 4.18 -21.53 20.05
N ILE A 188 4.88 -21.04 19.02
CA ILE A 188 5.06 -21.72 17.73
C ILE A 188 6.50 -22.16 17.48
N GLU A 189 7.36 -22.15 18.51
CA GLU A 189 8.72 -22.70 18.38
C GLU A 189 8.67 -24.16 17.89
N GLY A 190 9.53 -24.49 16.93
CA GLY A 190 9.60 -25.81 16.31
C GLY A 190 8.45 -26.17 15.35
N HIS A 191 7.49 -25.26 15.13
CA HIS A 191 6.40 -25.48 14.17
C HIS A 191 6.81 -25.07 12.75
N ILE A 192 6.12 -25.64 11.76
CA ILE A 192 6.28 -25.34 10.34
C ILE A 192 4.97 -24.75 9.83
N ALA A 193 5.07 -23.66 9.08
CA ALA A 193 3.97 -23.02 8.39
C ALA A 193 4.17 -23.12 6.87
N PHE A 194 3.06 -23.09 6.14
CA PHE A 194 3.05 -23.13 4.68
C PHE A 194 2.37 -21.87 4.15
N TYR A 195 2.81 -21.43 2.98
CA TYR A 195 2.20 -20.33 2.24
C TYR A 195 0.95 -20.84 1.52
N ASP A 196 -0.23 -20.47 2.00
CA ASP A 196 -1.52 -20.91 1.47
C ASP A 196 -1.80 -20.36 0.06
N GLU A 197 -1.03 -19.37 -0.40
CA GLU A 197 -1.03 -18.94 -1.80
C GLU A 197 -0.28 -19.90 -2.73
N LYS A 198 0.61 -20.77 -2.20
CA LYS A 198 1.49 -21.65 -3.00
C LYS A 198 1.17 -23.13 -2.88
N VAL A 199 0.34 -23.52 -1.92
CA VAL A 199 -0.03 -24.92 -1.68
C VAL A 199 -1.54 -25.05 -1.51
N ASP A 200 -2.06 -26.26 -1.70
CA ASP A 200 -3.46 -26.52 -1.39
C ASP A 200 -3.60 -26.80 0.11
N VAL A 201 -4.36 -25.96 0.80
CA VAL A 201 -4.64 -26.11 2.23
C VAL A 201 -6.09 -26.54 2.40
N ARG A 202 -6.33 -27.69 3.04
CA ARG A 202 -7.68 -28.08 3.45
C ARG A 202 -7.83 -27.91 4.95
N VAL A 203 -8.90 -27.25 5.37
CA VAL A 203 -9.29 -27.12 6.78
C VAL A 203 -10.61 -27.87 6.97
N ASP A 204 -10.61 -28.87 7.84
CA ASP A 204 -11.73 -29.79 8.06
C ASP A 204 -12.27 -30.42 6.75
N GLY A 205 -11.37 -30.69 5.81
CA GLY A 205 -11.67 -31.28 4.50
C GLY A 205 -12.12 -30.28 3.43
N VAL A 206 -12.41 -29.02 3.81
CA VAL A 206 -12.77 -27.95 2.87
C VAL A 206 -11.49 -27.30 2.32
N LEU A 207 -11.36 -27.22 1.00
CA LEU A 207 -10.25 -26.52 0.36
C LEU A 207 -10.35 -25.01 0.67
N ASN A 208 -9.29 -24.46 1.24
CA ASN A 208 -9.15 -23.03 1.46
C ASN A 208 -8.94 -22.33 0.11
N GLU A 209 -9.62 -21.20 -0.09
CA GLU A 209 -9.39 -20.38 -1.27
C GLU A 209 -7.98 -19.79 -1.21
N ARG A 210 -7.22 -19.91 -2.31
CA ARG A 210 -5.86 -19.36 -2.34
C ARG A 210 -5.94 -17.83 -2.35
N PRO A 211 -5.23 -17.14 -1.45
CA PRO A 211 -5.18 -15.69 -1.48
C PRO A 211 -4.53 -15.19 -2.78
N THR A 212 -4.96 -14.00 -3.22
CA THR A 212 -4.49 -13.36 -4.46
C THR A 212 -2.99 -13.04 -4.36
N THR A 213 -2.27 -13.36 -5.44
CA THR A 213 -0.80 -13.53 -5.52
C THR A 213 0.06 -12.50 -4.79
N LEU A 214 0.87 -12.97 -3.83
CA LEU A 214 2.05 -12.26 -3.31
C LEU A 214 3.28 -12.56 -4.18
N TRP A 215 4.00 -11.52 -4.61
CA TRP A 215 5.13 -11.65 -5.52
C TRP A 215 6.46 -11.84 -4.77
N SER A 216 7.05 -13.04 -4.83
CA SER A 216 8.44 -13.25 -4.37
C SER A 216 9.47 -12.80 -5.42
N SER A 217 10.73 -12.60 -5.03
CA SER A 217 11.80 -12.22 -5.98
C SER A 217 12.01 -13.25 -7.10
N ALA A 218 11.83 -14.54 -6.82
CA ALA A 218 11.96 -15.59 -7.83
C ALA A 218 10.79 -15.54 -8.83
N GLU A 219 9.55 -15.47 -8.34
CA GLU A 219 8.34 -15.36 -9.19
C GLU A 219 8.35 -14.07 -10.02
N SER A 220 8.82 -12.97 -9.42
CA SER A 220 9.00 -11.68 -10.10
C SER A 220 9.94 -11.82 -11.30
N ARG A 221 11.10 -12.46 -11.09
CA ARG A 221 12.10 -12.65 -12.12
C ARG A 221 11.62 -13.63 -13.19
N GLU A 222 10.94 -14.72 -12.81
CA GLU A 222 10.37 -15.70 -13.74
C GLU A 222 9.30 -15.08 -14.63
N PHE A 223 8.39 -14.29 -14.06
CA PHE A 223 7.39 -13.52 -14.80
C PHE A 223 8.04 -12.58 -15.81
N LEU A 224 9.04 -11.78 -15.38
CA LEU A 224 9.75 -10.89 -16.29
C LEU A 224 10.49 -11.69 -17.37
N GLN A 225 11.10 -12.83 -17.04
CA GLN A 225 11.76 -13.69 -18.02
C GLN A 225 10.77 -14.26 -19.05
N ARG A 226 9.56 -14.63 -18.63
CA ARG A 226 8.53 -15.22 -19.50
C ARG A 226 7.85 -14.18 -20.38
N GLU A 227 7.42 -13.06 -19.80
CA GLU A 227 6.57 -12.07 -20.47
C GLU A 227 7.35 -10.88 -21.04
N TYR A 228 8.51 -10.55 -20.46
CA TYR A 228 9.27 -9.33 -20.76
C TYR A 228 10.78 -9.60 -20.79
N SER A 229 11.20 -10.70 -21.43
CA SER A 229 12.59 -11.20 -21.40
C SER A 229 13.65 -10.16 -21.77
N TRP A 230 13.30 -9.21 -22.65
CA TRP A 230 14.15 -8.09 -23.06
C TRP A 230 14.53 -7.15 -21.90
N PHE A 231 13.72 -7.08 -20.85
CA PHE A 231 13.95 -6.22 -19.68
C PHE A 231 14.84 -6.91 -18.63
N LEU A 232 14.96 -8.24 -18.69
CA LEU A 232 15.67 -9.02 -17.66
C LEU A 232 17.13 -8.57 -17.43
N PRO A 233 17.93 -8.20 -18.46
CA PRO A 233 19.28 -7.67 -18.23
C PRO A 233 19.29 -6.36 -17.43
N ILE A 234 18.30 -5.49 -17.66
CA ILE A 234 18.15 -4.22 -16.93
C ILE A 234 17.74 -4.52 -15.49
N TYR A 235 16.73 -5.36 -15.30
CA TYR A 235 16.24 -5.78 -13.99
C TYR A 235 17.34 -6.40 -13.11
N ASP A 236 18.13 -7.32 -13.69
CA ASP A 236 19.24 -7.97 -12.99
C ASP A 236 20.36 -6.97 -12.67
N SER A 237 20.58 -5.95 -13.51
CA SER A 237 21.61 -4.92 -13.32
C SER A 237 21.33 -3.93 -12.19
N TYR A 238 20.09 -3.84 -11.69
CA TYR A 238 19.76 -2.90 -10.62
C TYR A 238 20.56 -3.18 -9.35
N ARG A 239 21.24 -2.13 -8.85
CA ARG A 239 22.09 -2.21 -7.66
C ARG A 239 21.28 -2.31 -6.37
N HIS A 240 20.13 -1.64 -6.33
CA HIS A 240 19.30 -1.57 -5.13
C HIS A 240 18.05 -2.44 -5.29
N PRO A 241 17.73 -3.33 -4.32
CA PRO A 241 16.54 -4.18 -4.39
C PRO A 241 15.24 -3.41 -4.63
N VAL A 242 15.11 -2.20 -4.07
CA VAL A 242 13.94 -1.34 -4.28
C VAL A 242 13.70 -1.00 -5.74
N GLN A 243 14.74 -0.86 -6.57
CA GLN A 243 14.56 -0.58 -8.00
C GLN A 243 13.90 -1.74 -8.74
N ARG A 244 14.20 -2.97 -8.31
CA ARG A 244 13.53 -4.18 -8.82
C ARG A 244 12.08 -4.23 -8.37
N VAL A 245 11.80 -3.83 -7.13
CA VAL A 245 10.42 -3.75 -6.63
C VAL A 245 9.63 -2.70 -7.41
N ASP A 246 10.13 -1.47 -7.52
CA ASP A 246 9.48 -0.38 -8.26
C ASP A 246 9.20 -0.76 -9.72
N SER A 247 10.21 -1.23 -10.44
CA SER A 247 10.06 -1.61 -11.85
C SER A 247 9.08 -2.77 -12.04
N LEU A 248 9.14 -3.79 -11.17
CA LEU A 248 8.22 -4.93 -11.23
C LEU A 248 6.76 -4.48 -11.13
N LYS A 249 6.43 -3.55 -10.22
CA LYS A 249 5.06 -3.01 -10.08
C LYS A 249 4.53 -2.54 -11.44
N TYR A 250 5.35 -1.83 -12.21
CA TYR A 250 4.95 -1.31 -13.52
C TYR A 250 4.66 -2.40 -14.54
N PHE A 251 5.44 -3.49 -14.55
CA PHE A 251 5.19 -4.61 -15.44
C PHE A 251 4.00 -5.45 -15.01
N ILE A 252 3.74 -5.58 -13.71
CA ILE A 252 2.51 -6.19 -13.16
C ILE A 252 1.30 -5.36 -13.61
N MET A 253 1.33 -4.04 -13.40
CA MET A 253 0.26 -3.13 -13.83
C MET A 253 0.04 -3.17 -15.34
N ARG A 254 1.12 -3.25 -16.13
CA ARG A 254 1.03 -3.42 -17.59
C ARG A 254 0.33 -4.72 -17.97
N HIS A 255 0.70 -5.84 -17.36
CA HIS A 255 0.24 -7.16 -17.78
C HIS A 255 -1.17 -7.49 -17.24
N TYR A 256 -1.35 -7.34 -15.93
CA TYR A 256 -2.57 -7.75 -15.23
C TYR A 256 -3.54 -6.58 -15.00
N GLY A 257 -3.04 -5.34 -14.93
CA GLY A 257 -3.84 -4.23 -14.43
C GLY A 257 -4.26 -4.44 -12.97
N GLY A 258 -5.45 -3.97 -12.63
CA GLY A 258 -6.01 -4.06 -11.28
C GLY A 258 -5.60 -2.89 -10.40
N ILE A 259 -5.47 -3.15 -9.11
CA ILE A 259 -5.01 -2.18 -8.11
C ILE A 259 -3.85 -2.81 -7.34
N TYR A 260 -2.71 -2.12 -7.34
CA TYR A 260 -1.55 -2.45 -6.56
C TYR A 260 -1.51 -1.55 -5.31
N VAL A 261 -1.16 -2.15 -4.16
CA VAL A 261 -1.01 -1.46 -2.88
C VAL A 261 0.23 -2.02 -2.19
N ASP A 262 1.15 -1.17 -1.74
CA ASP A 262 2.30 -1.58 -0.94
C ASP A 262 1.84 -2.23 0.38
N MET A 263 2.65 -3.17 0.90
CA MET A 263 2.28 -3.95 2.09
C MET A 263 2.16 -3.11 3.37
N ASP A 264 2.68 -1.88 3.38
CA ASP A 264 2.60 -0.92 4.47
C ASP A 264 1.43 0.07 4.34
N ASN A 265 0.63 -0.02 3.28
CA ASN A 265 -0.61 0.74 3.13
C ASN A 265 -1.82 -0.06 3.60
N GLY A 266 -2.67 0.57 4.42
CA GLY A 266 -3.96 0.00 4.78
C GLY A 266 -5.08 0.50 3.87
N CYS A 267 -6.10 -0.34 3.74
CA CYS A 267 -7.35 -0.09 3.06
C CYS A 267 -8.41 0.09 4.15
N LEU A 268 -9.00 1.28 4.24
CA LEU A 268 -10.06 1.63 5.20
C LEU A 268 -11.46 1.31 4.67
N GLU A 269 -11.62 1.38 3.35
CA GLU A 269 -12.89 1.20 2.64
C GLU A 269 -12.71 0.28 1.44
N SER A 270 -13.80 -0.19 0.84
CA SER A 270 -13.73 -0.94 -0.43
C SER A 270 -13.09 -0.10 -1.53
N LEU A 271 -12.13 -0.68 -2.27
CA LEU A 271 -11.50 -0.01 -3.44
C LEU A 271 -12.32 -0.16 -4.72
N GLU A 272 -13.47 -0.83 -4.67
CA GLU A 272 -14.34 -1.05 -5.83
C GLU A 272 -14.68 0.23 -6.61
N PRO A 273 -14.97 1.38 -5.97
CA PRO A 273 -15.23 2.63 -6.69
C PRO A 273 -14.06 3.09 -7.58
N LEU A 274 -12.83 2.69 -7.26
CA LEU A 274 -11.64 3.07 -8.02
C LEU A 274 -11.45 2.23 -9.28
N ARG A 275 -12.16 1.10 -9.41
CA ARG A 275 -12.12 0.25 -10.61
C ARG A 275 -12.72 0.92 -11.86
N TYR A 276 -13.47 2.01 -11.67
CA TYR A 276 -14.01 2.80 -12.77
C TYR A 276 -12.91 3.53 -13.55
N TYR A 277 -11.78 3.85 -12.91
CA TYR A 277 -10.73 4.64 -13.55
C TYR A 277 -9.78 3.76 -14.38
N PRO A 278 -9.56 4.08 -15.67
CA PRO A 278 -8.73 3.29 -16.59
C PRO A 278 -7.25 3.27 -16.19
N ALA A 279 -6.73 4.35 -15.60
CA ALA A 279 -5.48 4.36 -14.87
C ALA A 279 -5.47 5.48 -13.83
N PHE A 280 -5.00 5.16 -12.63
CA PHE A 280 -4.85 6.14 -11.57
C PHE A 280 -3.58 5.92 -10.75
N THR A 281 -3.17 6.98 -10.08
CA THR A 281 -2.14 6.97 -9.04
C THR A 281 -2.55 7.92 -7.93
N THR A 282 -1.85 7.87 -6.81
CA THR A 282 -2.09 8.75 -5.68
C THR A 282 -1.16 9.97 -5.68
N ASP A 283 -1.66 11.12 -5.23
CA ASP A 283 -0.94 12.39 -5.22
C ASP A 283 -1.07 13.08 -3.86
N GLY A 284 0.04 13.16 -3.12
CA GLY A 284 0.10 13.80 -1.80
C GLY A 284 0.16 15.33 -1.82
N GLY A 285 0.25 15.95 -3.01
CA GLY A 285 0.37 17.40 -3.14
C GLY A 285 1.81 17.95 -2.97
N GLU A 286 2.81 17.08 -2.87
CA GLU A 286 4.22 17.45 -2.65
C GLU A 286 5.09 17.43 -3.91
N GLY A 287 4.48 17.30 -5.09
CA GLY A 287 5.15 17.34 -6.39
C GLY A 287 5.22 15.96 -7.06
N PRO A 288 6.15 15.06 -6.66
CA PRO A 288 6.21 13.72 -7.22
C PRO A 288 5.00 12.86 -6.86
N LEU A 289 4.47 12.16 -7.85
CA LEU A 289 3.39 11.19 -7.66
C LEU A 289 3.87 9.99 -6.84
N PHE A 290 2.98 9.45 -6.02
CA PHE A 290 3.28 8.25 -5.27
C PHE A 290 3.15 7.00 -6.15
N ILE A 291 3.89 5.96 -5.77
CA ILE A 291 3.95 4.67 -6.47
C ILE A 291 3.65 3.49 -5.53
N ASN A 292 3.14 3.81 -4.35
CA ASN A 292 2.74 2.84 -3.34
C ASN A 292 1.31 2.35 -3.57
N ILE A 293 0.47 3.14 -4.24
CA ILE A 293 -0.87 2.77 -4.67
C ILE A 293 -1.02 3.12 -6.15
N LEU A 294 -1.27 2.10 -6.98
CA LEU A 294 -1.37 2.23 -8.43
C LEU A 294 -2.62 1.51 -8.91
N GLY A 295 -3.29 2.04 -9.93
CA GLY A 295 -4.43 1.37 -10.57
C GLY A 295 -4.40 1.50 -12.08
N ALA A 296 -4.82 0.45 -12.78
CA ALA A 296 -4.91 0.46 -14.24
C ALA A 296 -5.78 -0.68 -14.79
N ALA A 297 -6.37 -0.46 -15.95
CA ALA A 297 -6.76 -1.54 -16.83
C ALA A 297 -5.51 -2.30 -17.33
N PRO A 298 -5.59 -3.62 -17.57
CA PRO A 298 -4.51 -4.36 -18.21
C PRO A 298 -4.18 -3.74 -19.57
N HIS A 299 -2.89 -3.70 -19.91
CA HIS A 299 -2.37 -3.09 -21.15
C HIS A 299 -2.73 -1.62 -21.34
N HIS A 300 -2.98 -0.88 -20.25
CA HIS A 300 -3.21 0.55 -20.37
C HIS A 300 -2.01 1.25 -21.05
N PRO A 301 -2.22 2.12 -22.06
CA PRO A 301 -1.11 2.56 -22.93
C PRO A 301 -0.05 3.39 -22.20
N PHE A 302 -0.40 4.04 -21.09
CA PHE A 302 0.58 4.67 -20.18
C PHE A 302 1.61 3.67 -19.63
N TYR A 303 1.19 2.50 -19.15
CA TYR A 303 2.12 1.51 -18.59
C TYR A 303 2.96 0.85 -19.69
N GLU A 304 2.41 0.68 -20.89
CA GLU A 304 3.20 0.25 -22.04
C GLU A 304 4.25 1.30 -22.43
N TYR A 305 3.86 2.57 -22.52
CA TYR A 305 4.76 3.68 -22.78
C TYR A 305 5.88 3.75 -21.72
N MET A 306 5.53 3.76 -20.44
CA MET A 306 6.48 3.86 -19.34
C MET A 306 7.47 2.69 -19.34
N THR A 307 6.97 1.45 -19.37
CA THR A 307 7.85 0.27 -19.33
C THR A 307 8.74 0.18 -20.56
N ASN A 308 8.26 0.53 -21.76
CA ASN A 308 9.11 0.55 -22.97
C ASN A 308 10.20 1.64 -22.93
N ASN A 309 10.09 2.64 -22.05
CA ASN A 309 11.07 3.72 -21.90
C ASN A 309 11.96 3.61 -20.65
N ILE A 310 11.72 2.63 -19.77
CA ILE A 310 12.44 2.50 -18.49
C ILE A 310 13.96 2.30 -18.67
N TRP A 311 14.37 1.65 -19.75
CA TRP A 311 15.77 1.35 -20.03
C TRP A 311 16.64 2.60 -20.12
N ALA A 312 16.10 3.71 -20.67
CA ALA A 312 16.82 4.96 -20.85
C ALA A 312 17.22 5.60 -19.50
N TYR A 313 16.50 5.26 -18.44
CA TYR A 313 16.70 5.79 -17.09
C TYR A 313 17.64 4.91 -16.25
N ASN A 314 17.97 3.69 -16.68
CA ASN A 314 18.98 2.88 -16.00
C ASN A 314 20.42 3.22 -16.44
N LEU A 315 20.60 4.06 -17.46
CA LEU A 315 21.91 4.40 -18.02
C LEU A 315 22.73 5.37 -17.16
N PHE A 316 22.09 6.04 -16.20
CA PHE A 316 22.73 7.06 -15.37
C PHE A 316 22.87 6.57 -13.93
N TYR A 317 24.10 6.61 -13.43
CA TYR A 317 24.40 6.32 -12.05
C TYR A 317 24.59 7.64 -11.29
N TYR A 318 23.78 7.85 -10.26
CA TYR A 318 23.95 8.99 -9.36
C TYR A 318 24.75 8.55 -8.12
N PRO A 319 25.64 9.40 -7.58
CA PRO A 319 26.43 9.05 -6.40
C PRO A 319 25.58 8.86 -5.15
N LEU A 320 24.37 9.42 -5.12
CA LEU A 320 23.43 9.33 -4.00
C LEU A 320 22.39 8.24 -4.30
N PRO A 321 22.25 7.21 -3.45
CA PRO A 321 21.30 6.13 -3.65
C PRO A 321 19.85 6.61 -3.78
N TYR A 322 19.41 7.61 -3.01
CA TYR A 322 18.05 8.16 -3.12
C TYR A 322 17.77 8.71 -4.53
N LEU A 323 18.72 9.45 -5.11
CA LEU A 323 18.60 10.00 -6.45
C LEU A 323 18.59 8.89 -7.49
N THR A 324 19.49 7.90 -7.36
CA THR A 324 19.54 6.75 -8.28
C THR A 324 18.23 5.99 -8.29
N VAL A 325 17.67 5.66 -7.11
CA VAL A 325 16.39 4.95 -7.02
C VAL A 325 15.26 5.81 -7.59
N SER A 326 15.13 7.06 -7.13
CA SER A 326 14.03 7.95 -7.51
C SER A 326 13.99 8.22 -9.02
N TYR A 327 15.14 8.42 -9.67
CA TYR A 327 15.24 8.69 -11.11
C TYR A 327 15.20 7.46 -11.99
N ASN A 328 15.73 6.31 -11.56
CA ASN A 328 15.83 5.15 -12.44
C ASN A 328 14.53 4.35 -12.49
N SER A 329 13.80 4.30 -11.37
CA SER A 329 12.59 3.48 -11.24
C SER A 329 11.56 4.03 -10.28
N GLY A 330 11.90 4.98 -9.40
CA GLY A 330 11.01 5.44 -8.33
C GLY A 330 10.06 6.59 -8.74
N ARG A 331 9.61 7.35 -7.74
CA ARG A 331 8.60 8.41 -7.89
C ARG A 331 8.90 9.44 -8.99
N TRP A 332 10.17 9.82 -9.15
CA TRP A 332 10.55 10.85 -10.13
C TRP A 332 10.52 10.30 -11.56
N PHE A 333 10.98 9.06 -11.75
CA PHE A 333 10.81 8.33 -13.01
C PHE A 333 9.33 8.25 -13.39
N PHE A 334 8.50 7.73 -12.48
CA PHE A 334 7.08 7.54 -12.71
C PHE A 334 6.38 8.86 -13.05
N THR A 335 6.64 9.91 -12.28
CA THR A 335 6.08 11.26 -12.52
C THR A 335 6.51 11.79 -13.89
N SER A 336 7.79 11.63 -14.26
CA SER A 336 8.28 12.07 -15.57
C SER A 336 7.60 11.33 -16.72
N MET A 337 7.37 10.01 -16.58
CA MET A 337 6.65 9.23 -17.57
C MET A 337 5.18 9.63 -17.65
N TRP A 338 4.55 9.87 -16.50
CA TRP A 338 3.16 10.32 -16.39
C TRP A 338 2.95 11.63 -17.15
N GLU A 339 3.79 12.62 -16.90
CA GLU A 339 3.73 13.93 -17.57
C GLU A 339 4.00 13.82 -19.07
N LYS A 340 5.06 13.11 -19.47
CA LYS A 340 5.40 12.92 -20.89
C LYS A 340 4.30 12.21 -21.67
N TYR A 341 3.70 11.18 -21.08
CA TYR A 341 2.59 10.46 -21.68
C TYR A 341 1.38 11.39 -21.83
N HIS A 342 1.00 12.08 -20.76
CA HIS A 342 -0.13 13.02 -20.76
C HIS A 342 0.04 14.12 -21.82
N ASP A 343 1.23 14.71 -21.92
CA ASP A 343 1.56 15.68 -22.97
C ASP A 343 1.45 15.08 -24.38
N SER A 344 1.87 13.82 -24.57
CA SER A 344 1.79 13.14 -25.86
C SER A 344 0.35 12.89 -26.31
N VAL A 345 -0.53 12.51 -25.36
CA VAL A 345 -1.96 12.29 -25.59
C VAL A 345 -2.64 13.63 -25.90
N ASN A 346 -2.38 14.66 -25.10
CA ASN A 346 -2.95 15.99 -25.33
C ASN A 346 -2.57 16.56 -26.70
N ARG A 347 -1.32 16.38 -27.14
CA ARG A 347 -0.88 16.79 -28.49
C ARG A 347 -1.55 15.98 -29.59
N ARG A 348 -1.65 14.65 -29.44
CA ARG A 348 -2.37 13.80 -30.40
C ARG A 348 -3.84 14.21 -30.52
N ASN A 349 -4.51 14.40 -29.39
CA ASN A 349 -5.92 14.80 -29.33
C ASN A 349 -6.12 16.20 -29.92
N TRP A 350 -5.26 17.15 -29.58
CA TRP A 350 -5.26 18.48 -30.19
C TRP A 350 -5.16 18.39 -31.70
N ASN A 351 -4.20 17.63 -32.24
CA ASN A 351 -4.02 17.47 -33.68
C ASN A 351 -5.23 16.80 -34.34
N LEU A 352 -5.85 15.80 -33.70
CA LEU A 352 -7.03 15.09 -34.20
C LEU A 352 -8.25 16.02 -34.28
N VAL A 353 -8.55 16.75 -33.19
CA VAL A 353 -9.67 17.72 -33.14
C VAL A 353 -9.50 18.81 -34.19
N HIS A 354 -8.29 19.35 -34.35
CA HIS A 354 -8.01 20.43 -35.31
C HIS A 354 -7.95 19.94 -36.76
N SER A 355 -7.83 18.63 -36.99
CA SER A 355 -7.88 18.04 -38.32
C SER A 355 -9.28 17.55 -38.71
N ALA A 356 -10.19 17.35 -37.73
CA ALA A 356 -11.49 16.71 -37.95
C ALA A 356 -12.63 17.64 -38.38
N GLY A 357 -12.49 18.97 -38.26
CA GLY A 357 -13.54 19.91 -38.66
C GLY A 357 -14.89 19.68 -37.94
N GLU A 358 -16.02 19.78 -38.66
CA GLU A 358 -17.37 19.47 -38.15
C GLU A 358 -17.48 17.98 -37.79
N GLY A 359 -17.08 17.63 -36.57
CA GLY A 359 -16.98 16.25 -36.07
C GLY A 359 -16.20 16.11 -34.76
N ALA A 360 -15.56 17.18 -34.28
CA ALA A 360 -14.82 17.23 -33.02
C ALA A 360 -15.60 16.74 -31.79
N ASP A 361 -16.90 17.01 -31.73
CA ASP A 361 -17.75 16.64 -30.58
C ASP A 361 -17.91 15.11 -30.41
N GLN A 362 -17.78 14.32 -31.50
CA GLN A 362 -17.81 12.85 -31.43
C GLN A 362 -16.48 12.24 -30.98
N ILE A 363 -15.38 13.00 -31.05
CA ILE A 363 -14.05 12.53 -30.60
C ILE A 363 -13.98 12.53 -29.07
N HIS A 364 -14.60 13.53 -28.42
CA HIS A 364 -14.63 13.66 -26.96
C HIS A 364 -15.39 12.54 -26.23
N THR A 365 -16.29 11.85 -26.93
CA THR A 365 -17.15 10.78 -26.37
C THR A 365 -16.72 9.36 -26.79
N SER A 366 -15.61 9.23 -27.53
CA SER A 366 -15.13 7.93 -28.00
C SER A 366 -14.44 7.10 -26.90
N ASP A 367 -14.60 5.77 -26.94
CA ASP A 367 -13.93 4.83 -26.02
C ASP A 367 -12.39 4.96 -26.02
N ALA A 368 -11.82 5.45 -27.13
CA ALA A 368 -10.40 5.73 -27.26
C ALA A 368 -9.94 6.87 -26.34
N TYR A 369 -10.77 7.91 -26.16
CA TYR A 369 -10.47 9.03 -25.26
C TYR A 369 -10.47 8.58 -23.79
N ASN A 370 -11.35 7.65 -23.42
CA ASN A 370 -11.43 7.12 -22.05
C ASN A 370 -10.19 6.25 -21.72
N LYS A 371 -9.73 5.40 -22.66
CA LYS A 371 -8.56 4.52 -22.45
C LYS A 371 -7.21 5.23 -22.32
N ASP A 372 -7.11 6.49 -22.74
CA ASP A 372 -5.87 7.27 -22.64
C ASP A 372 -5.84 8.19 -21.39
N GLN A 373 -6.91 8.22 -20.60
CA GLN A 373 -7.04 9.12 -19.46
C GLN A 373 -6.26 8.64 -18.24
N LEU A 374 -5.68 9.62 -17.56
CA LEU A 374 -4.87 9.46 -16.37
C LEU A 374 -5.50 10.21 -15.21
N TYR A 375 -5.74 9.52 -14.10
CA TYR A 375 -6.39 10.09 -12.93
C TYR A 375 -5.44 10.16 -11.73
N ARG A 376 -5.58 11.22 -10.94
CA ARG A 376 -4.86 11.37 -9.67
C ARG A 376 -5.86 11.36 -8.53
N VAL A 377 -5.66 10.47 -7.58
CA VAL A 377 -6.42 10.47 -6.33
C VAL A 377 -5.68 11.34 -5.33
N ALA A 378 -6.26 12.50 -5.00
CA ALA A 378 -5.66 13.44 -4.08
C ALA A 378 -5.64 12.86 -2.66
N MET A 379 -4.46 12.85 -2.04
CA MET A 379 -4.18 12.31 -0.71
C MET A 379 -3.45 13.35 0.12
N GLU A 380 -4.07 14.53 0.23
CA GLU A 380 -3.50 15.67 0.92
C GLU A 380 -3.17 15.33 2.38
N SER A 381 -1.93 15.58 2.80
CA SER A 381 -1.43 15.31 4.13
C SER A 381 -1.25 16.57 4.99
N ARG A 382 -1.47 17.77 4.44
CA ARG A 382 -1.38 19.04 5.18
C ARG A 382 -2.36 19.09 6.36
N ARG A 383 -1.92 19.72 7.46
CA ARG A 383 -2.70 19.89 8.68
C ARG A 383 -4.04 20.58 8.39
N GLY A 384 -5.15 19.90 8.72
CA GLY A 384 -6.51 20.39 8.52
C GLY A 384 -7.18 19.90 7.23
N ALA A 385 -6.49 19.14 6.39
CA ALA A 385 -7.11 18.42 5.28
C ALA A 385 -8.07 17.33 5.79
N GLU A 386 -9.07 16.99 4.97
CA GLU A 386 -9.96 15.87 5.27
C GLU A 386 -9.17 14.55 5.28
N PRO A 387 -9.47 13.64 6.22
CA PRO A 387 -8.81 12.35 6.26
C PRO A 387 -9.09 11.56 4.98
N TRP A 388 -8.13 10.73 4.59
CA TRP A 388 -8.26 9.90 3.41
C TRP A 388 -9.38 8.87 3.60
N VAL A 389 -10.25 8.75 2.61
CA VAL A 389 -11.40 7.84 2.68
C VAL A 389 -10.96 6.39 2.50
N PHE A 390 -10.11 6.12 1.52
CA PHE A 390 -9.80 4.74 1.13
C PHE A 390 -8.60 4.13 1.86
N TRP A 391 -7.66 4.94 2.34
CA TRP A 391 -6.37 4.44 2.83
C TRP A 391 -5.93 5.08 4.13
N ASN A 392 -5.10 4.36 4.88
CA ASN A 392 -4.25 4.95 5.90
C ASN A 392 -2.77 4.69 5.57
N GLU A 393 -1.90 5.58 6.01
CA GLU A 393 -0.48 5.23 6.13
C GLU A 393 -0.34 4.36 7.37
N GLY A 394 -0.05 3.07 7.18
CA GLY A 394 0.56 2.28 8.24
C GLY A 394 1.96 2.82 8.51
N ALA A 395 2.55 2.48 9.66
CA ALA A 395 3.97 2.72 9.95
C ALA A 395 4.84 1.83 9.06
N GLY A 396 4.76 2.04 7.75
CA GLY A 396 5.72 1.56 6.78
C GLY A 396 7.06 2.15 7.12
N LEU A 397 8.04 1.27 7.26
CA LEU A 397 9.43 1.71 7.20
C LEU A 397 9.63 2.24 5.78
N THR A 398 9.41 3.53 5.60
CA THR A 398 9.88 4.25 4.42
C THR A 398 11.36 3.94 4.22
N TRP A 399 11.84 4.12 3.00
CA TRP A 399 13.23 3.87 2.66
C TRP A 399 14.17 4.71 3.54
N GLU A 400 14.71 4.12 4.60
CA GLU A 400 15.63 4.77 5.53
C GLU A 400 17.08 4.51 5.13
N GLN A 401 17.59 5.25 4.14
CA GLN A 401 19.04 5.49 4.06
C GLN A 401 19.40 6.87 4.59
N TRP A 402 20.67 7.04 4.95
CA TRP A 402 21.17 8.27 5.55
C TRP A 402 20.89 9.51 4.69
N ASP A 403 20.90 9.40 3.35
CA ASP A 403 20.70 10.50 2.42
C ASP A 403 19.21 10.90 2.26
N PHE A 404 18.26 10.02 2.58
CA PHE A 404 16.83 10.34 2.61
C PHE A 404 16.55 11.51 3.58
N SER A 405 17.14 11.47 4.77
CA SER A 405 16.97 12.50 5.80
C SER A 405 17.40 13.89 5.32
N ILE A 406 18.43 13.95 4.48
CA ILE A 406 18.95 15.18 3.90
C ILE A 406 17.95 15.74 2.89
N PHE A 407 17.45 14.91 1.97
CA PHE A 407 16.49 15.37 0.95
C PHE A 407 15.13 15.74 1.55
N HIS A 408 14.67 15.00 2.56
CA HIS A 408 13.47 15.33 3.30
C HIS A 408 13.58 16.71 3.97
N TRP A 409 14.69 16.97 4.68
CA TRP A 409 14.96 18.27 5.28
C TRP A 409 15.05 19.39 4.24
N ILE A 410 15.67 19.14 3.09
CA ILE A 410 15.74 20.10 1.97
C ILE A 410 14.32 20.44 1.49
N GLY A 411 13.45 19.44 1.34
CA GLY A 411 12.05 19.62 0.93
C GLY A 411 11.28 20.53 1.89
N GLU A 412 11.28 20.21 3.18
CA GLU A 412 10.60 21.01 4.22
C GLU A 412 11.15 22.44 4.32
N ASN A 413 12.43 22.63 3.98
CA ASN A 413 13.13 23.89 4.12
C ASN A 413 13.48 24.53 2.77
N ALA A 414 12.77 24.18 1.69
CA ALA A 414 13.13 24.58 0.31
C ALA A 414 13.33 26.10 0.18
N ALA A 415 12.43 26.91 0.75
CA ALA A 415 12.56 28.37 0.75
C ALA A 415 13.82 28.87 1.49
N LYS A 416 14.21 28.21 2.60
CA LYS A 416 15.43 28.56 3.34
C LYS A 416 16.67 28.16 2.56
N VAL A 417 16.69 26.96 1.97
CA VAL A 417 17.78 26.46 1.14
C VAL A 417 18.01 27.41 -0.04
N ILE A 418 16.95 27.79 -0.76
CA ILE A 418 17.04 28.75 -1.87
C ILE A 418 17.67 30.08 -1.42
N ARG A 419 17.23 30.63 -0.29
CA ARG A 419 17.78 31.88 0.25
C ARG A 419 19.26 31.75 0.61
N ILE A 420 19.66 30.65 1.24
CA ILE A 420 21.06 30.38 1.59
C ILE A 420 21.90 30.25 0.32
N THR A 421 21.44 29.47 -0.67
CA THR A 421 22.15 29.30 -1.95
C THR A 421 22.32 30.64 -2.65
N VAL A 422 21.26 31.45 -2.79
CA VAL A 422 21.35 32.78 -3.40
C VAL A 422 22.34 33.67 -2.63
N ALA A 423 22.27 33.70 -1.30
CA ALA A 423 23.18 34.50 -0.48
C ALA A 423 24.65 34.06 -0.65
N VAL A 424 24.91 32.75 -0.69
CA VAL A 424 26.25 32.18 -0.91
C VAL A 424 26.75 32.50 -2.31
N THR A 425 25.93 32.32 -3.34
CA THR A 425 26.30 32.60 -4.73
C THR A 425 26.59 34.09 -4.93
N VAL A 426 25.76 34.99 -4.37
CA VAL A 426 26.00 36.43 -4.40
C VAL A 426 27.26 36.78 -3.62
N GLY A 427 27.45 36.21 -2.43
CA GLY A 427 28.64 36.41 -1.61
C GLY A 427 29.93 36.02 -2.33
N LEU A 428 29.98 34.82 -2.92
CA LEU A 428 31.10 34.33 -3.71
C LEU A 428 31.35 35.19 -4.97
N SER A 429 30.29 35.66 -5.63
CA SER A 429 30.38 36.54 -6.80
C SER A 429 30.98 37.92 -6.45
N LEU A 430 30.59 38.47 -5.30
CA LEU A 430 31.16 39.72 -4.77
C LEU A 430 32.62 39.53 -4.35
N LEU A 431 32.95 38.42 -3.70
CA LEU A 431 34.31 38.09 -3.27
C LEU A 431 35.25 37.92 -4.46
N THR A 432 34.82 37.18 -5.49
CA THR A 432 35.58 37.02 -6.73
C THR A 432 35.75 38.34 -7.46
N SER A 433 34.72 39.18 -7.52
CA SER A 433 34.79 40.52 -8.12
C SER A 433 35.74 41.45 -7.36
N LEU A 434 35.74 41.41 -6.02
CA LEU A 434 36.67 42.16 -5.17
C LEU A 434 38.13 41.68 -5.33
N LEU A 435 38.34 40.38 -5.47
CA LEU A 435 39.67 39.80 -5.73
C LEU A 435 40.19 40.21 -7.10
N VAL A 436 39.36 40.12 -8.15
CA VAL A 436 39.69 40.59 -9.50
C VAL A 436 39.98 42.10 -9.49
N TRP A 437 39.16 42.90 -8.83
CA TRP A 437 39.38 44.35 -8.69
C TRP A 437 40.69 44.66 -7.96
N ARG A 438 41.01 43.97 -6.87
CA ARG A 438 42.29 44.12 -6.16
C ARG A 438 43.49 43.73 -7.03
N CYS A 439 43.39 42.66 -7.81
CA CYS A 439 44.44 42.25 -8.76
C CYS A 439 44.64 43.30 -9.87
N CYS A 440 43.56 43.82 -10.44
CA CYS A 440 43.60 44.90 -11.44
C CYS A 440 44.16 46.22 -10.87
N CYS A 441 43.80 46.58 -9.63
CA CYS A 441 44.31 47.78 -8.95
C CYS A 441 45.77 47.65 -8.50
N ARG A 442 46.24 46.45 -8.15
CA ARG A 442 47.68 46.17 -7.95
C ARG A 442 48.46 46.27 -9.26
N GLY A 443 47.88 45.83 -10.38
CA GLY A 443 48.47 46.00 -11.72
C GLY A 443 48.60 47.46 -12.18
N ARG A 444 47.76 48.37 -11.66
CA ARG A 444 47.85 49.82 -11.94
C ARG A 444 48.95 50.55 -11.15
N LYS A 445 49.44 50.02 -10.03
CA LYS A 445 50.55 50.65 -9.26
C LYS A 445 51.94 50.37 -9.84
N VAL A 446 52.08 49.52 -10.86
CA VAL A 446 53.39 49.15 -11.47
C VAL A 446 53.57 49.70 -12.89
N LYS A 447 52.62 50.46 -13.44
CA LYS A 447 52.78 51.12 -14.75
C LYS A 447 52.68 52.65 -14.64
N SER A 448 53.67 53.26 -14.01
CA SER A 448 54.12 54.62 -14.35
C SER A 448 55.61 54.55 -14.70
N ASN A 449 55.92 54.03 -15.89
CA ASN A 449 57.12 54.27 -16.69
C ASN A 449 57.23 53.16 -17.74
N ALA A 450 56.66 53.40 -18.92
CA ALA A 450 57.12 52.89 -20.21
C ALA A 450 56.10 53.30 -21.27
N THR A 451 56.49 54.27 -22.09
CA THR A 451 55.94 54.54 -23.41
C THR A 451 56.23 53.36 -24.34
N GLY A 452 55.28 53.06 -25.25
CA GLY A 452 55.58 52.30 -26.47
C GLY A 452 54.84 50.98 -26.63
N GLY A 453 53.84 50.99 -27.52
CA GLY A 453 53.44 49.87 -28.37
C GLY A 453 52.79 48.65 -27.69
N PHE A 454 51.55 48.35 -28.03
CA PHE A 454 51.22 47.14 -28.81
C PHE A 454 49.72 47.11 -29.14
N LYS A 455 49.46 46.93 -30.44
CA LYS A 455 48.14 46.64 -30.99
C LYS A 455 47.73 45.20 -30.62
N SER A 456 46.43 45.03 -30.46
CA SER A 456 45.66 43.82 -30.80
C SER A 456 45.79 42.57 -29.91
N VAL A 457 44.83 42.42 -28.98
CA VAL A 457 44.09 41.16 -28.74
C VAL A 457 42.67 41.55 -28.31
N ALA A 458 41.86 42.00 -29.27
CA ALA A 458 40.42 42.20 -29.10
C ALA A 458 39.68 41.16 -29.96
N ALA A 459 40.07 39.89 -29.81
CA ALA A 459 39.48 38.76 -30.51
C ALA A 459 39.63 37.50 -29.65
N LEU A 460 38.97 37.49 -28.50
CA LEU A 460 38.61 36.28 -27.74
C LEU A 460 37.80 36.75 -26.54
N LEU A 461 36.51 36.39 -26.52
CA LEU A 461 35.50 36.55 -25.47
C LEU A 461 34.31 37.45 -25.85
N THR A 462 33.43 36.90 -26.69
CA THR A 462 31.99 37.20 -26.66
C THR A 462 31.24 35.87 -26.64
N PRO A 463 30.53 35.51 -25.56
CA PRO A 463 29.46 34.53 -25.65
C PRO A 463 28.15 35.19 -26.07
N VAL A 464 27.44 34.44 -26.90
CA VAL A 464 26.11 34.68 -27.46
C VAL A 464 25.09 34.99 -26.35
N LEU A 465 24.41 36.14 -26.47
CA LEU A 465 23.15 36.42 -25.79
C LEU A 465 22.04 36.56 -26.83
N SER A 466 21.10 35.63 -26.78
CA SER A 466 19.69 35.86 -27.09
C SER A 466 18.90 35.08 -26.04
N PRO A 467 17.77 35.62 -25.59
CA PRO A 467 16.54 35.09 -26.16
C PRO A 467 15.52 36.16 -26.55
N VAL A 468 14.78 35.75 -27.58
CA VAL A 468 13.54 36.29 -28.10
C VAL A 468 12.51 36.47 -26.98
N LEU A 469 11.95 37.67 -26.90
CA LEU A 469 10.74 37.99 -26.18
C LEU A 469 9.54 37.34 -26.90
N THR A 470 8.81 36.47 -26.21
CA THR A 470 7.40 36.17 -26.50
C THR A 470 6.58 36.44 -25.25
N PRO A 471 5.40 37.09 -25.35
CA PRO A 471 4.62 37.49 -24.20
C PRO A 471 3.86 36.30 -23.58
N ALA A 472 3.54 36.47 -22.31
CA ALA A 472 2.84 35.56 -21.44
C ALA A 472 1.54 35.00 -22.05
N LYS A 473 1.35 33.68 -21.97
CA LYS A 473 0.01 33.08 -21.97
C LYS A 473 -0.51 33.14 -20.54
N GLU A 474 -1.62 33.85 -20.35
CA GLU A 474 -2.43 33.83 -19.15
C GLU A 474 -2.76 32.38 -18.74
N LYS A 475 -2.42 32.01 -17.50
CA LYS A 475 -3.07 30.89 -16.82
C LYS A 475 -4.50 31.34 -16.49
N ARG A 476 -5.50 30.82 -17.19
CA ARG A 476 -6.87 30.82 -16.69
C ARG A 476 -6.98 29.73 -15.62
N GLU A 477 -6.96 30.14 -14.36
CA GLU A 477 -7.42 29.31 -13.25
C GLU A 477 -8.95 29.23 -13.34
N PHE A 478 -9.50 28.05 -13.59
CA PHE A 478 -10.93 27.80 -13.44
C PHE A 478 -11.22 27.38 -12.00
N PHE A 479 -11.80 28.30 -11.23
CA PHE A 479 -12.49 27.97 -9.98
C PHE A 479 -13.94 27.59 -10.33
N ILE A 480 -14.34 26.33 -10.10
CA ILE A 480 -15.76 26.00 -10.00
C ILE A 480 -16.14 26.07 -8.51
N LYS A 481 -16.74 27.19 -8.13
CA LYS A 481 -17.46 27.34 -6.87
C LYS A 481 -18.81 26.62 -7.00
N LYS A 482 -19.10 25.75 -6.03
CA LYS A 482 -20.40 25.11 -5.82
C LYS A 482 -21.44 26.18 -5.42
N GLY A 483 -22.62 26.17 -6.03
CA GLY A 483 -23.74 26.97 -5.55
C GLY A 483 -24.96 27.04 -6.45
N HIS A 484 -26.00 26.32 -6.01
CA HIS A 484 -27.43 26.60 -6.15
C HIS A 484 -28.23 26.12 -7.38
N ASP A 485 -29.09 25.15 -7.06
CA ASP A 485 -30.51 25.01 -7.38
C ASP A 485 -30.97 25.08 -8.84
N MET A 486 -31.62 24.01 -9.30
CA MET A 486 -33.07 24.01 -9.53
C MET A 486 -33.57 22.61 -9.92
N VAL A 487 -34.62 22.18 -9.20
CA VAL A 487 -35.72 21.24 -9.53
C VAL A 487 -35.37 19.85 -10.06
#